data_AF-A0A2H5X948-F1
#
_entry.id   AF-A0A2H5X948-F1
#
_cell.length_a   1.000
_cell.length_b   1.000
_cell.length_c   1.000
_cell.angle_alpha   90.00
_cell.angle_beta   90.00
_cell.angle_gamma   90.00
#
_symmetry.space_group_name_H-M   'P 1'
#
loop_
_entity.id
_entity.type
_entity.pdbx_description
1 polymer ?
#
loop_
_entity_poly.entity_id
_entity_poly.type
_entity_poly.pdbx_seq_one_letter_code
_entity_poly.pdbx_strand_id
1 'polypeptide(L)'
;MKGNKPWWLVLDEDGNALNYWCFDFREPEWQRYIGEVAEYYVRTFGIDGFRVDAVGGSRTMNWRREGFPPAAKVPSNVPADWWQSELTKVGGQVPPLPYERGSLTLREGGLQRLQVIRQATRKHNPDRAILGEVGIVPSMQEAEYKLKLCGRGEA
;
A
#
# COMPACT_ATOMS: atom_id res chain seq x y z
N MET A 1 -11.08 9.98 -9.85
CA MET A 1 -9.96 9.83 -8.91
C MET A 1 -8.65 10.11 -9.64
N LYS A 2 -7.77 10.96 -9.09
CA LYS A 2 -6.44 11.25 -9.68
C LYS A 2 -5.36 10.99 -8.62
N GLY A 3 -4.29 10.34 -9.01
CA GLY A 3 -3.06 10.17 -8.22
C GLY A 3 -1.86 10.59 -9.06
N ASN A 4 -0.64 10.25 -8.64
CA ASN A 4 0.54 10.56 -9.45
C ASN A 4 0.65 9.65 -10.68
N LYS A 5 0.28 8.36 -10.54
CA LYS A 5 0.35 7.37 -11.62
C LYS A 5 -0.88 6.45 -11.61
N PRO A 6 -1.55 6.22 -12.75
CA PRO A 6 -2.74 5.37 -12.80
C PRO A 6 -2.45 3.90 -12.46
N TRP A 7 -1.26 3.41 -12.75
CA TRP A 7 -0.85 2.04 -12.41
C TRP A 7 -0.58 1.82 -10.92
N TRP A 8 -0.67 2.87 -10.08
CA TRP A 8 -0.74 2.70 -8.63
C TRP A 8 -2.13 2.30 -8.14
N LEU A 9 -3.12 2.23 -9.03
CA LEU A 9 -4.46 1.77 -8.71
C LEU A 9 -4.53 0.24 -8.78
N VAL A 10 -5.37 -0.33 -7.92
CA VAL A 10 -5.87 -1.69 -8.04
C VAL A 10 -6.90 -1.71 -9.15
N LEU A 11 -6.71 -2.62 -10.10
CA LEU A 11 -7.64 -2.89 -11.17
C LEU A 11 -8.29 -4.26 -10.92
N ASP A 12 -9.62 -4.30 -10.97
CA ASP A 12 -10.38 -5.54 -10.82
C ASP A 12 -10.30 -6.43 -12.07
N GLU A 13 -10.98 -7.57 -12.05
CA GLU A 13 -10.98 -8.57 -13.14
C GLU A 13 -11.54 -8.03 -14.46
N ASP A 14 -12.32 -6.95 -14.40
CA ASP A 14 -12.88 -6.24 -15.55
C ASP A 14 -12.03 -5.03 -15.98
N GLY A 15 -10.91 -4.80 -15.30
CA GLY A 15 -9.99 -3.69 -15.55
C GLY A 15 -10.52 -2.34 -15.06
N ASN A 16 -11.46 -2.32 -14.11
CA ASN A 16 -11.97 -1.09 -13.51
C ASN A 16 -11.22 -0.76 -12.21
N ALA A 17 -11.17 0.54 -11.88
CA ALA A 17 -10.66 1.01 -10.60
C ALA A 17 -11.83 1.34 -9.66
N LEU A 18 -11.61 1.12 -8.36
CA LEU A 18 -12.54 1.54 -7.32
C LEU A 18 -12.53 3.08 -7.18
N ASN A 19 -13.64 3.67 -6.73
CA ASN A 19 -13.76 5.11 -6.44
C ASN A 19 -13.25 5.47 -5.03
N TYR A 20 -13.03 4.48 -4.16
CA TYR A 20 -12.54 4.61 -2.79
C TYR A 20 -11.67 3.39 -2.47
N TRP A 21 -10.65 3.55 -1.61
CA TRP A 21 -9.73 2.48 -1.23
C TRP A 21 -9.14 1.75 -2.46
N CYS A 22 -8.70 2.53 -3.44
CA CYS A 22 -8.38 2.05 -4.77
C CYS A 22 -6.89 1.85 -5.04
N PHE A 23 -6.00 2.30 -4.14
CA PHE A 23 -4.56 2.22 -4.39
C PHE A 23 -4.03 0.84 -4.07
N ASP A 24 -3.05 0.39 -4.83
CA ASP A 24 -2.37 -0.88 -4.68
C ASP A 24 -1.39 -0.82 -3.52
N PHE A 25 -1.67 -1.56 -2.45
CA PHE A 25 -0.85 -1.55 -1.25
C PHE A 25 0.51 -2.22 -1.43
N ARG A 26 0.73 -2.96 -2.51
CA ARG A 26 2.00 -3.64 -2.81
C ARG A 26 2.82 -2.93 -3.90
N GLU A 27 2.25 -1.92 -4.56
CA GLU A 27 2.97 -1.07 -5.52
C GLU A 27 4.12 -0.31 -4.84
N PRO A 28 5.40 -0.62 -5.17
CA PRO A 28 6.56 -0.08 -4.45
C PRO A 28 6.67 1.44 -4.51
N GLU A 29 6.36 2.04 -5.66
CA GLU A 29 6.45 3.50 -5.79
C GLU A 29 5.39 4.22 -4.96
N TRP A 30 4.19 3.63 -4.87
CA TRP A 30 3.13 4.15 -4.00
C TRP A 30 3.50 4.01 -2.53
N GLN A 31 4.04 2.85 -2.11
CA GLN A 31 4.54 2.67 -0.75
C GLN A 31 5.60 3.72 -0.40
N ARG A 32 6.57 3.93 -1.29
CA ARG A 32 7.61 4.96 -1.12
C ARG A 32 6.99 6.35 -0.94
N TYR A 33 6.06 6.73 -1.82
CA TYR A 33 5.38 8.02 -1.72
C TYR A 33 4.65 8.19 -0.38
N ILE A 34 3.94 7.16 0.10
CA ILE A 34 3.29 7.20 1.41
C ILE A 34 4.30 7.33 2.55
N GLY A 35 5.46 6.66 2.46
CA GLY A 35 6.56 6.85 3.41
C GLY A 35 7.07 8.29 3.43
N GLU A 36 7.27 8.91 2.27
CA GLU A 36 7.69 10.31 2.14
C GLU A 36 6.66 11.28 2.72
N VAL A 37 5.36 11.03 2.48
CA VAL A 37 4.27 11.79 3.11
C VAL A 37 4.33 11.65 4.64
N ALA A 38 4.46 10.43 5.16
CA ALA A 38 4.54 10.20 6.59
C ALA A 38 5.74 10.91 7.23
N GLU A 39 6.91 10.83 6.58
CA GLU A 39 8.13 11.52 6.98
C GLU A 39 7.93 13.05 7.00
N TYR A 40 7.30 13.61 5.96
CA TYR A 40 7.01 15.03 5.88
C TYR A 40 6.20 15.51 7.08
N TYR A 41 5.14 14.80 7.46
CA TYR A 41 4.30 15.22 8.59
C TYR A 41 5.05 15.18 9.92
N VAL A 42 5.83 14.12 10.16
CA VAL A 42 6.64 14.00 11.39
C VAL A 42 7.67 15.13 11.47
N ARG A 43 8.37 15.39 10.37
CA ARG A 43 9.42 16.42 10.31
C ARG A 43 8.86 17.83 10.43
N THR A 44 7.71 18.10 9.82
CA THR A 44 7.16 19.46 9.68
C THR A 44 6.29 19.86 10.88
N PHE A 45 5.51 18.92 11.41
CA PHE A 45 4.52 19.20 12.45
C PHE A 45 4.83 18.52 13.79
N GLY A 46 5.85 17.67 13.84
CA GLY A 46 6.26 17.04 15.10
C GLY A 46 5.28 15.98 15.62
N ILE A 47 4.39 15.42 14.79
CA ILE A 47 3.36 14.44 15.21
C ILE A 47 3.92 13.11 15.74
N ASP A 48 3.37 12.59 16.83
CA ASP A 48 3.86 11.40 17.58
C ASP A 48 3.69 10.05 16.91
N GLY A 49 2.99 10.02 15.79
CA GLY A 49 2.72 8.78 15.12
C GLY A 49 1.54 8.87 14.19
N PHE A 50 1.17 7.72 13.66
CA PHE A 50 0.00 7.58 12.81
C PHE A 50 -0.92 6.50 13.34
N ARG A 51 -2.22 6.80 13.25
CA ARG A 51 -3.28 5.80 13.27
C ARG A 51 -3.70 5.54 11.83
N VAL A 52 -3.47 4.33 11.33
CA VAL A 52 -3.75 3.93 9.95
C VAL A 52 -5.06 3.14 9.92
N ASP A 53 -6.04 3.60 9.14
CA ASP A 53 -7.39 3.01 9.04
C ASP A 53 -7.38 1.67 8.27
N ALA A 54 -7.01 1.72 6.99
CA ALA A 54 -7.13 0.58 6.07
C ALA A 54 -5.94 -0.40 6.12
N VAL A 55 -5.54 -0.91 7.28
CA VAL A 55 -4.28 -1.71 7.38
C VAL A 55 -4.35 -3.12 6.80
N GLY A 56 -5.56 -3.61 6.52
CA GLY A 56 -5.78 -4.95 5.96
C GLY A 56 -5.25 -5.15 4.54
N GLY A 57 -4.78 -4.08 3.88
CA GLY A 57 -4.34 -4.11 2.49
C GLY A 57 -5.28 -3.37 1.57
N SER A 58 -5.17 -3.60 0.26
CA SER A 58 -6.13 -3.11 -0.71
C SER A 58 -7.50 -3.74 -0.51
N ARG A 59 -8.54 -3.10 -1.05
CA ARG A 59 -9.92 -3.60 -0.98
C ARG A 59 -10.15 -4.90 -1.77
N THR A 60 -9.37 -5.12 -2.82
CA THR A 60 -9.45 -6.30 -3.70
C THR A 60 -8.07 -6.66 -4.26
N MET A 61 -7.97 -7.81 -4.94
CA MET A 61 -6.76 -8.24 -5.66
C MET A 61 -6.54 -7.38 -6.90
N ASN A 62 -5.28 -7.16 -7.28
CA ASN A 62 -4.96 -6.44 -8.52
C ASN A 62 -4.81 -7.43 -9.67
N TRP A 63 -5.61 -7.26 -10.73
CA TRP A 63 -5.62 -8.12 -11.91
C TRP A 63 -4.73 -7.61 -13.05
N ARG A 64 -4.05 -6.48 -12.84
CA ARG A 64 -3.07 -5.92 -13.76
C ARG A 64 -2.03 -6.99 -14.13
N ARG A 65 -1.79 -7.14 -15.42
CA ARG A 65 -0.82 -8.07 -16.02
C ARG A 65 -0.46 -7.56 -17.39
N GLU A 66 0.51 -8.18 -18.05
CA GLU A 66 0.91 -7.76 -19.39
C GLU A 66 -0.31 -7.73 -20.33
N GLY A 67 -0.48 -6.60 -21.03
CA GLY A 67 -1.62 -6.36 -21.93
C GLY A 67 -2.98 -6.17 -21.24
N PHE A 68 -3.06 -6.13 -19.91
CA PHE A 68 -4.31 -5.98 -19.17
C PHE A 68 -4.27 -4.86 -18.11
N PRO A 69 -5.27 -3.96 -18.09
CA PRO A 69 -6.40 -3.91 -19.01
C PRO A 69 -5.97 -3.55 -20.44
N PRO A 70 -6.77 -3.89 -21.46
CA PRO A 70 -6.46 -3.52 -22.84
C PRO A 70 -6.31 -2.00 -22.98
N ALA A 71 -5.42 -1.53 -23.86
CA ALA A 71 -5.15 -0.10 -24.02
C ALA A 71 -6.40 0.77 -24.31
N ALA A 72 -7.40 0.21 -25.01
CA ALA A 72 -8.65 0.88 -25.30
C ALA A 72 -9.59 1.01 -24.08
N LYS A 73 -9.36 0.24 -23.01
CA LYS A 73 -10.14 0.30 -21.78
C LYS A 73 -9.69 1.50 -20.96
N VAL A 74 -10.63 2.42 -20.71
CA VAL A 74 -10.51 3.40 -19.63
C VAL A 74 -11.17 2.79 -18.39
N PRO A 75 -10.45 2.60 -17.27
CA PRO A 75 -11.05 2.08 -16.05
C PRO A 75 -12.15 3.00 -15.52
N SER A 76 -13.21 2.41 -14.97
CA SER A 76 -14.23 3.19 -14.27
C SER A 76 -13.60 4.05 -13.15
N ASN A 77 -14.21 5.20 -12.85
CA ASN A 77 -13.76 6.16 -11.82
C ASN A 77 -12.40 6.85 -12.09
N VAL A 78 -11.78 6.59 -13.23
CA VAL A 78 -10.54 7.22 -13.68
C VAL A 78 -10.85 8.24 -14.79
N PRO A 79 -10.42 9.51 -14.66
CA PRO A 79 -10.54 10.48 -15.73
C PRO A 79 -9.80 10.04 -17.00
N ALA A 80 -10.50 10.04 -18.13
CA ALA A 80 -9.99 9.52 -19.40
C ALA A 80 -8.77 10.31 -19.93
N ASP A 81 -8.79 11.63 -19.77
CA ASP A 81 -7.68 12.55 -20.10
C ASP A 81 -6.39 12.12 -19.38
N TRP A 82 -6.49 11.89 -18.08
CA TRP A 82 -5.37 11.48 -17.26
C TRP A 82 -4.87 10.08 -17.64
N TRP A 83 -5.77 9.11 -17.76
CA TRP A 83 -5.42 7.74 -18.16
C TRP A 83 -4.66 7.70 -19.49
N GLN A 84 -5.20 8.36 -20.52
CA GLN A 84 -4.59 8.38 -21.85
C GLN A 84 -3.22 9.06 -21.82
N SER A 85 -3.12 10.22 -21.16
CA SER A 85 -1.86 10.97 -21.08
C SER A 85 -0.73 10.17 -20.42
N GLU A 86 -1.05 9.40 -19.38
CA GLU A 86 -0.08 8.57 -18.66
C GLU A 86 0.23 7.28 -19.42
N LEU A 87 -0.77 6.67 -20.07
CA LEU A 87 -0.57 5.48 -20.90
C LEU A 87 0.38 5.75 -22.07
N THR A 88 0.28 6.92 -22.70
CA THR A 88 1.22 7.34 -23.76
C THR A 88 2.66 7.41 -23.26
N LYS A 89 2.90 7.87 -22.02
CA LYS A 89 4.24 7.98 -21.43
C LYS A 89 4.92 6.63 -21.23
N VAL A 90 4.14 5.55 -21.11
CA VAL A 90 4.62 4.18 -20.89
C VAL A 90 4.49 3.29 -22.13
N GLY A 91 4.36 3.89 -23.32
CA GLY A 91 4.38 3.15 -24.60
C GLY A 91 3.02 2.55 -25.00
N GLY A 92 1.91 3.07 -24.47
CA GLY A 92 0.57 2.66 -24.88
C GLY A 92 0.06 1.39 -24.20
N GLN A 93 0.80 0.82 -23.25
CA GLN A 93 0.43 -0.39 -22.52
C GLN A 93 0.54 -0.17 -21.02
N VAL A 94 -0.40 -0.76 -20.27
CA VAL A 94 -0.37 -0.70 -18.81
C VAL A 94 0.79 -1.57 -18.32
N PRO A 95 1.72 -1.04 -17.49
CA PRO A 95 2.81 -1.83 -16.95
C PRO A 95 2.26 -3.00 -16.11
N PRO A 96 2.83 -4.21 -16.19
CA PRO A 96 2.42 -5.32 -15.34
C PRO A 96 2.73 -5.04 -13.87
N LEU A 97 2.23 -5.89 -12.98
CA LEU A 97 2.58 -5.82 -11.56
C LEU A 97 4.09 -6.05 -11.38
N PRO A 98 4.76 -5.27 -10.51
CA PRO A 98 6.17 -5.48 -10.19
C PRO A 98 6.39 -6.60 -9.16
N TYR A 99 5.38 -7.44 -8.91
CA TYR A 99 5.36 -8.51 -7.92
C TYR A 99 4.54 -9.71 -8.42
N GLU A 100 4.70 -10.85 -7.79
CA GLU A 100 4.42 -12.18 -8.35
C GLU A 100 2.93 -12.52 -8.47
N ARG A 101 2.09 -11.96 -7.58
CA ARG A 101 0.66 -12.32 -7.52
C ARG A 101 -0.20 -11.15 -7.11
N GLY A 102 -1.27 -10.92 -7.88
CA GLY A 102 -2.27 -9.88 -7.63
C GLY A 102 -2.82 -9.81 -6.20
N SER A 103 -2.92 -10.94 -5.49
CA SER A 103 -3.41 -11.00 -4.11
C SER A 103 -2.45 -10.46 -3.06
N LEU A 104 -1.16 -10.24 -3.37
CA LEU A 104 -0.19 -9.70 -2.42
C LEU A 104 -0.47 -8.24 -2.06
N THR A 105 -1.28 -7.55 -2.86
CA THR A 105 -1.84 -6.23 -2.56
C THR A 105 -2.77 -6.23 -1.34
N LEU A 106 -3.23 -7.40 -0.86
CA LEU A 106 -4.04 -7.52 0.34
C LEU A 106 -3.16 -7.45 1.60
N ARG A 107 -3.26 -8.44 2.50
CA ARG A 107 -2.66 -8.42 3.83
C ARG A 107 -1.15 -8.16 3.83
N GLU A 108 -0.40 -8.76 2.90
CA GLU A 108 1.04 -8.52 2.80
C GLU A 108 1.33 -7.04 2.48
N GLY A 109 0.70 -6.47 1.46
CA GLY A 109 0.81 -5.04 1.13
C GLY A 109 0.39 -4.14 2.29
N GLY A 110 -0.65 -4.52 3.03
CA GLY A 110 -1.08 -3.87 4.27
C GLY A 110 0.03 -3.78 5.32
N LEU A 111 0.62 -4.93 5.66
CA LEU A 111 1.70 -5.02 6.64
C LEU A 111 2.97 -4.28 6.18
N GLN A 112 3.33 -4.41 4.90
CA GLN A 112 4.47 -3.69 4.33
C GLN A 112 4.27 -2.18 4.39
N ARG A 113 3.06 -1.68 4.11
CA ARG A 113 2.75 -0.25 4.24
C ARG A 113 2.93 0.24 5.68
N LEU A 114 2.46 -0.53 6.67
CA LEU A 114 2.69 -0.19 8.08
C LEU A 114 4.19 -0.12 8.41
N GLN A 115 4.96 -1.07 7.90
CA GLN A 115 6.41 -1.10 8.08
C GLN A 115 7.08 0.12 7.42
N VAL A 116 6.67 0.50 6.22
CA VAL A 116 7.19 1.68 5.50
C VAL A 116 6.92 2.96 6.27
N ILE A 117 5.68 3.16 6.74
CA ILE A 117 5.33 4.33 7.56
C ILE A 117 6.17 4.32 8.84
N ARG A 118 6.26 3.19 9.55
CA ARG A 118 7.08 3.04 10.76
C ARG A 118 8.55 3.38 10.53
N GLN A 119 9.14 2.88 9.45
CA GLN A 119 10.53 3.18 9.11
C GLN A 119 10.71 4.67 8.82
N ALA A 120 9.81 5.27 8.05
CA ALA A 120 9.84 6.69 7.73
C ALA A 120 9.74 7.58 8.98
N THR A 121 8.84 7.28 9.91
CA THR A 121 8.68 8.08 11.15
C THR A 121 9.86 7.93 12.10
N ARG A 122 10.41 6.71 12.22
CA ARG A 122 11.50 6.41 13.18
C ARG A 122 12.85 7.00 12.81
N LYS A 123 13.03 7.46 11.56
CA LYS A 123 14.20 8.26 11.17
C LYS A 123 14.33 9.54 11.99
N HIS A 124 13.20 10.14 12.38
CA HIS A 124 13.17 11.45 13.05
C HIS A 124 12.90 11.36 14.55
N ASN A 125 12.15 10.35 14.99
CA ASN A 125 11.97 10.07 16.41
C ASN A 125 11.80 8.54 16.62
N PRO A 126 12.75 7.87 17.30
CA PRO A 126 12.75 6.42 17.47
C PRO A 126 11.58 5.88 18.30
N ASP A 127 10.92 6.74 19.10
CA ASP A 127 9.84 6.41 20.03
C ASP A 127 8.44 6.60 19.44
N ARG A 128 8.33 7.04 18.17
CA ARG A 128 7.03 7.24 17.49
C ARG A 128 6.21 5.96 17.43
N ALA A 129 4.90 6.09 17.66
CA ALA A 129 3.95 4.98 17.61
C ALA A 129 3.30 4.84 16.22
N ILE A 130 3.05 3.61 15.80
CA ILE A 130 2.20 3.32 14.63
C ILE A 130 1.11 2.38 15.10
N LEU A 131 -0.13 2.81 14.96
CA LEU A 131 -1.31 2.04 15.34
C LEU A 131 -2.10 1.70 14.08
N GLY A 132 -2.35 0.41 13.87
CA GLY A 132 -3.23 -0.03 12.81
C GLY A 132 -4.64 -0.27 13.33
N GLU A 133 -5.64 0.31 12.70
CA GLU A 133 -7.03 -0.07 12.91
C GLU A 133 -7.27 -1.44 12.29
N VAL A 134 -7.61 -2.41 13.14
CA VAL A 134 -7.83 -3.79 12.71
C VAL A 134 -9.24 -4.20 13.14
N GLY A 135 -10.07 -4.58 12.17
CA GLY A 135 -11.34 -5.26 12.48
C GLY A 135 -11.12 -6.71 12.91
N ILE A 136 -10.06 -7.33 12.40
CA ILE A 136 -9.58 -8.68 12.75
C ILE A 136 -8.06 -8.59 12.90
N VAL A 137 -7.52 -9.09 14.02
CA VAL A 137 -6.09 -8.95 14.33
C VAL A 137 -5.24 -9.75 13.31
N PRO A 138 -4.34 -9.09 12.54
CA PRO A 138 -3.54 -9.73 11.49
C PRO A 138 -2.39 -10.61 12.00
N SER A 139 -2.23 -10.79 13.30
CA SER A 139 -1.07 -11.49 13.89
C SER A 139 -1.38 -12.06 15.28
N MET A 140 -2.54 -12.68 15.46
CA MET A 140 -2.78 -13.51 16.63
C MET A 140 -3.17 -14.91 16.19
N GLN A 141 -2.17 -15.65 15.72
CA GLN A 141 -2.16 -17.10 15.93
C GLN A 141 -1.25 -17.37 17.13
N GLU A 142 -1.65 -18.31 17.98
CA GLU A 142 -1.00 -18.69 19.24
C GLU A 142 0.52 -18.96 19.10
N ALA A 143 0.98 -19.33 17.90
CA ALA A 143 2.38 -19.58 17.57
C ALA A 143 3.31 -18.36 17.61
N GLU A 144 2.78 -17.13 17.53
CA GLU A 144 3.59 -15.89 17.52
C GLU A 144 3.89 -15.36 18.94
N TYR A 145 3.34 -16.01 19.99
CA TYR A 145 3.51 -15.65 21.41
C TYR A 145 4.86 -16.07 22.02
N LYS A 146 5.92 -16.28 21.21
CA LYS A 146 7.29 -16.40 21.75
C LYS A 146 7.93 -15.02 21.91
N LEU A 147 7.25 -14.15 22.67
CA LEU A 147 7.88 -13.02 23.33
C LEU A 147 8.88 -13.61 24.33
N LYS A 148 10.18 -13.28 24.19
CA LYS A 148 11.22 -13.59 25.17
C LYS A 148 10.90 -12.88 26.50
N LEU A 149 10.02 -13.48 27.29
CA LEU A 149 9.71 -13.09 28.68
C LEU A 149 10.28 -14.07 29.70
N CYS A 150 11.14 -15.00 29.30
CA CYS A 150 11.96 -15.76 30.24
C CYS A 150 13.35 -15.13 30.32
N GLY A 151 13.47 -14.10 31.14
CA GLY A 151 14.69 -13.94 31.91
C GLY A 151 14.82 -15.16 32.81
N ARG A 152 15.88 -15.94 32.64
CA ARG A 152 16.44 -16.73 33.73
C ARG A 152 17.81 -16.15 34.00
N GLY A 153 17.89 -15.40 35.09
CA GLY A 153 19.12 -15.39 35.86
C GLY A 153 19.32 -16.81 36.37
N GLU A 154 20.50 -17.35 36.11
CA GLU A 154 21.06 -18.41 36.93
C GLU A 154 22.41 -17.88 37.39
N ALA A 155 22.51 -17.78 38.72
CA ALA A 155 23.74 -17.58 39.47
C ALA A 155 24.58 -18.86 39.44
#